data_AF-A0A938SEF6-F1
#
_entry.id   AF-A0A938SEF6-F1
#
_cell.length_a   1.000
_cell.length_b   1.000
_cell.length_c   1.000
_cell.angle_alpha   90.00
_cell.angle_beta   90.00
_cell.angle_gamma   90.00
#
_symmetry.space_group_name_H-M   'P 1'
#
loop_
_entity.id
_entity.type
_entity.pdbx_description
1 polymer ?
#
loop_
_entity_poly.entity_id
_entity_poly.type
_entity_poly.pdbx_seq_one_letter_code
_entity_poly.pdbx_strand_id
1 'polypeptide(L)'
;MIRFSATPVWAIRQMRIVLVVVLVLVVGRSVVRVRRRVRFLKKRMNRLLLGTLLTYCGHALAQGDRPMGDMVYIPAGSFVMGTSEEEAQRLAGQYAVHPGLFLLEAPKRTVELKAFWIDRFPVTNAQYAAFCKATG
;
A
#
# COMPACT_ATOMS: atom_id res chain seq x y z
N MET A 1 -21.04 -93.26 7.60
CA MET A 1 -19.81 -93.14 8.41
C MET A 1 -19.10 -91.87 7.96
N ILE A 2 -19.21 -90.75 8.70
CA ILE A 2 -18.62 -89.45 8.30
C ILE A 2 -17.76 -88.94 9.47
N ARG A 3 -16.45 -88.80 9.24
CA ARG A 3 -15.48 -88.21 10.19
C ARG A 3 -15.50 -86.68 10.03
N PHE A 4 -15.86 -85.96 11.09
CA PHE A 4 -15.63 -84.51 11.21
C PHE A 4 -14.16 -84.27 11.60
N SER A 5 -13.40 -83.58 10.76
CA SER A 5 -12.04 -83.12 11.08
C SER A 5 -12.10 -81.82 11.87
N ALA A 6 -11.73 -81.87 13.15
CA ALA A 6 -11.51 -80.68 13.97
C ALA A 6 -10.36 -79.84 13.38
N THR A 7 -10.61 -78.55 13.13
CA THR A 7 -9.57 -77.62 12.67
C THR A 7 -8.52 -77.45 13.75
N PRO A 8 -7.22 -77.56 13.44
CA PRO A 8 -6.18 -77.45 14.44
C PRO A 8 -6.03 -76.02 14.98
N VAL A 9 -6.00 -75.88 16.30
CA VAL A 9 -5.85 -74.59 17.02
C VAL A 9 -4.55 -73.85 16.64
N TRP A 10 -3.51 -74.56 16.16
CA TRP A 10 -2.27 -73.97 15.66
C TRP A 10 -2.44 -73.19 14.34
N ALA A 11 -3.40 -73.58 13.50
CA ALA A 11 -3.71 -72.87 12.25
C ALA A 11 -4.38 -71.50 12.52
N ILE A 12 -5.25 -71.44 13.54
CA ILE A 12 -5.93 -70.19 13.95
C ILE A 12 -4.92 -69.17 14.50
N ARG A 13 -3.91 -69.63 15.25
CA ARG A 13 -2.87 -68.77 15.81
C ARG A 13 -1.94 -68.19 14.74
N GLN A 14 -1.60 -68.96 13.71
CA GLN A 14 -0.80 -68.48 12.57
C GLN A 14 -1.57 -67.45 11.73
N MET A 15 -2.85 -67.69 11.46
CA MET A 15 -3.67 -66.79 10.65
C MET A 15 -3.87 -65.41 11.31
N ARG A 16 -3.92 -65.36 12.65
CA ARG A 16 -3.99 -64.09 13.42
C ARG A 16 -2.72 -63.25 13.32
N ILE A 17 -1.54 -63.87 13.31
CA ILE A 17 -0.26 -63.15 13.19
C ILE A 17 -0.12 -62.54 11.80
N VAL A 18 -0.44 -63.30 10.74
CA VAL A 18 -0.38 -62.81 9.37
C VAL A 18 -1.33 -61.63 9.15
N LEU A 19 -2.54 -61.69 9.69
CA LEU A 19 -3.51 -60.60 9.61
C LEU A 19 -2.99 -59.30 10.28
N VAL A 20 -2.38 -59.42 11.46
CA VAL A 20 -1.84 -58.25 12.20
C VAL A 20 -0.66 -57.64 11.44
N VAL A 21 0.24 -58.45 10.88
CA VAL A 21 1.40 -57.96 10.11
C VAL A 21 0.94 -57.24 8.83
N VAL A 22 -0.03 -57.81 8.10
CA VAL A 22 -0.60 -57.17 6.91
C VAL A 22 -1.29 -55.86 7.27
N LEU A 23 -2.06 -55.82 8.36
CA LEU A 23 -2.73 -54.61 8.83
C LEU A 23 -1.70 -53.51 9.16
N VAL A 24 -0.63 -53.84 9.90
CA VAL A 24 0.42 -52.88 10.27
C VAL A 24 1.14 -52.34 9.03
N LEU A 25 1.44 -53.19 8.04
CA LEU A 25 2.08 -52.76 6.79
C LEU A 25 1.16 -51.87 5.94
N VAL A 26 -0.13 -52.18 5.84
CA VAL A 26 -1.11 -51.40 5.08
C VAL A 26 -1.36 -50.03 5.74
N VAL A 27 -1.52 -50.01 7.06
CA VAL A 27 -1.68 -48.76 7.84
C VAL A 27 -0.41 -47.93 7.78
N GLY A 28 0.77 -48.54 7.94
CA GLY A 28 2.06 -47.87 7.84
C GLY A 28 2.29 -47.20 6.48
N ARG A 29 1.97 -47.90 5.37
CA ARG A 29 2.06 -47.34 4.02
C ARG A 29 1.08 -46.18 3.79
N SER A 30 -0.10 -46.23 4.41
CA SER A 30 -1.12 -45.19 4.32
C SER A 30 -0.70 -43.91 5.07
N VAL A 31 -0.16 -44.05 6.28
CA VAL A 31 0.32 -42.92 7.10
C VAL A 31 1.51 -42.19 6.44
N VAL A 32 2.46 -42.93 5.88
CA VAL A 32 3.62 -42.35 5.17
C VAL A 32 3.18 -41.56 3.93
N ARG A 33 2.16 -42.05 3.20
CA ARG A 33 1.62 -41.39 2.00
C ARG A 33 0.90 -40.07 2.34
N VAL A 34 0.13 -40.04 3.43
CA VAL A 34 -0.54 -38.81 3.92
C VAL A 34 0.47 -37.76 4.36
N ARG A 35 1.51 -38.15 5.12
CA ARG A 35 2.58 -37.23 5.56
C ARG A 35 3.38 -36.61 4.41
N ARG A 36 3.53 -37.29 3.27
CA ARG A 36 4.17 -36.72 2.06
C ARG A 36 3.26 -35.71 1.36
N ARG A 37 1.94 -35.95 1.31
CA ARG A 37 0.96 -35.06 0.66
C ARG A 37 0.78 -33.74 1.39
N VAL A 38 0.69 -33.76 2.73
CA VAL A 38 0.53 -32.55 3.56
C VAL A 38 1.76 -31.61 3.47
N ARG A 39 2.98 -32.17 3.47
CA ARG A 39 4.21 -31.37 3.32
C ARG A 39 4.29 -30.66 1.96
N PHE A 40 3.77 -31.27 0.90
CA PHE A 40 3.78 -30.71 -0.44
C PHE A 40 2.79 -29.53 -0.57
N LEU A 41 1.59 -29.65 0.01
CA LEU A 41 0.61 -28.57 0.02
C LEU A 41 1.10 -27.34 0.81
N LYS A 42 1.72 -27.54 1.98
CA LYS A 42 2.29 -26.45 2.79
C LYS A 42 3.37 -25.66 2.04
N LYS A 43 4.22 -26.35 1.26
CA LYS A 43 5.31 -25.74 0.48
C LYS A 43 4.80 -24.92 -0.72
N ARG A 44 3.68 -25.32 -1.33
CA ARG A 44 3.04 -24.63 -2.45
C ARG A 44 2.26 -23.38 -1.99
N MET A 45 1.62 -23.46 -0.82
CA MET A 45 0.87 -22.36 -0.22
C MET A 45 1.77 -21.20 0.25
N ASN A 46 2.98 -21.50 0.75
CA ASN A 46 3.92 -20.46 1.21
C ASN A 46 4.56 -19.63 0.07
N ARG A 47 4.61 -20.17 -1.16
CA ARG A 47 5.15 -19.44 -2.34
C ARG A 47 4.13 -18.48 -2.95
N LEU A 48 2.85 -18.80 -2.85
CA LEU A 48 1.77 -17.95 -3.39
C LEU A 48 1.53 -16.73 -2.48
N LEU A 49 1.57 -16.92 -1.16
CA LEU A 49 1.39 -15.83 -0.18
C LEU A 49 2.52 -14.80 -0.22
N LEU A 50 3.78 -15.23 -0.40
CA LEU A 50 4.94 -14.33 -0.49
C LEU A 50 4.93 -13.50 -1.79
N GLY A 51 4.48 -14.10 -2.90
CA GLY A 51 4.34 -13.42 -4.19
C GLY A 51 3.28 -12.31 -4.14
N THR A 52 2.10 -12.60 -3.58
CA THR A 52 1.03 -11.61 -3.45
C THR A 52 1.39 -10.45 -2.51
N LEU A 53 2.14 -10.71 -1.43
CA LEU A 53 2.58 -9.67 -0.49
C LEU A 53 3.59 -8.70 -1.14
N LEU A 54 4.51 -9.22 -1.97
CA LEU A 54 5.47 -8.41 -2.72
C LEU A 54 4.79 -7.57 -3.81
N THR A 55 3.78 -8.11 -4.50
CA THR A 55 2.98 -7.34 -5.48
C THR A 55 2.13 -6.25 -4.83
N TYR A 56 1.58 -6.50 -3.64
CA TYR A 56 0.79 -5.52 -2.89
C TYR A 56 1.66 -4.35 -2.37
N CYS A 57 2.87 -4.66 -1.89
CA CYS A 57 3.83 -3.65 -1.43
C CYS A 57 4.32 -2.75 -2.57
N GLY A 58 4.51 -3.31 -3.78
CA GLY A 58 4.91 -2.54 -4.96
C GLY A 58 3.88 -1.50 -5.42
N HIS A 59 2.58 -1.78 -5.30
CA HIS A 59 1.53 -0.80 -5.63
C HIS A 59 1.42 0.33 -4.60
N ALA A 60 1.67 0.04 -3.32
CA ALA A 60 1.55 1.03 -2.25
C ALA A 60 2.68 2.08 -2.26
N LEU A 61 3.83 1.77 -2.84
CA LEU A 61 4.98 2.69 -2.91
C LEU A 61 5.00 3.58 -4.16
N ALA A 62 4.12 3.33 -5.13
CA ALA A 62 4.07 4.07 -6.39
C ALA A 62 3.09 5.27 -6.39
N GLN A 63 2.28 5.44 -5.33
CA GLN A 63 1.32 6.53 -5.24
C GLN A 63 1.96 7.79 -4.64
N GLY A 64 2.85 8.38 -5.44
CA GLY A 64 3.27 9.78 -5.33
C GLY A 64 2.43 10.72 -6.21
N ASP A 65 1.29 10.25 -6.73
CA ASP A 65 0.28 11.14 -7.32
C ASP A 65 -0.35 11.92 -6.18
N ARG A 66 0.11 13.15 -5.94
CA ARG A 66 -0.72 14.09 -5.19
C ARG A 66 -1.99 14.22 -6.03
N PRO A 67 -3.18 13.81 -5.54
CA PRO A 67 -4.38 14.30 -6.19
C PRO A 67 -4.23 15.82 -6.24
N MET A 68 -4.60 16.44 -7.37
CA MET A 68 -4.73 17.91 -7.47
C MET A 68 -5.87 18.41 -6.58
N GLY A 69 -6.00 17.85 -5.36
CA GLY A 69 -7.20 17.84 -4.56
C GLY A 69 -7.63 19.24 -4.14
N ASP A 70 -6.68 20.16 -4.08
CA ASP A 70 -6.93 21.54 -3.65
C ASP A 70 -6.10 22.59 -4.41
N MET A 71 -5.63 22.30 -5.63
CA MET A 71 -5.07 23.36 -6.48
C MET A 71 -6.18 24.08 -7.25
N VAL A 72 -6.02 25.39 -7.46
CA VAL A 72 -6.94 26.23 -8.22
C VAL A 72 -6.31 26.57 -9.56
N TYR A 73 -7.08 26.40 -10.63
CA TYR A 73 -6.70 26.85 -11.96
C TYR A 73 -6.95 28.34 -12.12
N ILE A 74 -5.91 29.08 -12.48
CA ILE A 74 -5.99 30.50 -12.84
C ILE A 74 -5.84 30.60 -14.36
N PRO A 75 -6.86 31.10 -15.09
CA PRO A 75 -6.80 31.23 -16.54
C PRO A 75 -5.77 32.27 -16.96
N ALA A 76 -5.29 32.15 -18.20
CA ALA A 76 -4.41 33.16 -18.79
C ALA A 76 -5.15 34.50 -18.92
N GLY A 77 -4.44 35.60 -18.74
CA GLY A 77 -4.99 36.93 -18.96
C GLY A 77 -4.15 38.06 -18.35
N SER A 78 -4.69 39.25 -18.55
CA SER A 78 -4.15 40.52 -18.06
C SER A 78 -4.72 40.86 -16.71
N PHE A 79 -3.90 41.41 -15.82
CA PHE A 79 -4.38 42.09 -14.62
C PHE A 79 -3.47 43.25 -14.23
N VAL A 80 -3.99 44.12 -13.36
CA VAL A 80 -3.24 45.26 -12.84
C VAL A 80 -2.51 44.84 -11.56
N MET A 81 -1.18 44.90 -11.57
CA MET A 81 -0.30 44.57 -10.45
C MET A 81 0.32 45.84 -9.86
N GLY A 82 0.50 45.85 -8.54
CA GLY A 82 1.17 46.93 -7.82
C GLY A 82 0.25 48.09 -7.45
N THR A 83 0.82 49.05 -6.72
CA THR A 83 0.11 50.19 -6.12
C THR A 83 0.54 51.48 -6.82
N SER A 84 -0.38 52.43 -7.07
CA SER A 84 0.02 53.74 -7.60
C SER A 84 0.67 54.60 -6.52
N GLU A 85 1.39 55.64 -6.90
CA GLU A 85 1.99 56.55 -5.91
C GLU A 85 0.93 57.28 -5.09
N GLU A 86 -0.20 57.66 -5.71
CA GLU A 86 -1.32 58.28 -4.98
C GLU A 86 -1.98 57.30 -4.00
N GLU A 87 -2.13 56.03 -4.38
CA GLU A 87 -2.65 54.99 -3.49
C GLU A 87 -1.69 54.69 -2.35
N ALA A 88 -0.38 54.67 -2.61
CA ALA A 88 0.65 54.49 -1.58
C ALA A 88 0.58 55.63 -0.55
N GLN A 89 0.46 56.88 -0.99
CA GLN A 89 0.28 58.03 -0.10
C GLN A 89 -1.03 57.93 0.71
N ARG A 90 -2.13 57.52 0.07
CA ARG A 90 -3.43 57.33 0.73
C ARG A 90 -3.37 56.24 1.80
N LEU A 91 -2.75 55.08 1.49
CA LEU A 91 -2.58 53.97 2.43
C LEU A 91 -1.67 54.35 3.58
N ALA A 92 -0.59 55.08 3.31
CA ALA A 92 0.31 55.60 4.34
C ALA A 92 -0.41 56.50 5.34
N GLY A 93 -1.27 57.41 4.85
CA GLY A 93 -2.14 58.23 5.69
C GLY A 93 -3.14 57.40 6.48
N GLN A 94 -3.77 56.39 5.86
CA GLN A 94 -4.76 55.51 6.50
C GLN A 94 -4.16 54.70 7.66
N TYR A 95 -2.93 54.21 7.51
CA TYR A 95 -2.26 53.38 8.52
C TYR A 95 -1.29 54.19 9.41
N ALA A 96 -1.21 55.51 9.23
CA ALA A 96 -0.30 56.41 9.95
C ALA A 96 1.18 55.93 9.90
N VAL A 97 1.62 55.46 8.74
CA VAL A 97 2.99 55.00 8.49
C VAL A 97 3.68 55.84 7.42
N HIS A 98 5.02 55.74 7.32
CA HIS A 98 5.78 56.45 6.30
C HIS A 98 5.43 55.94 4.89
N PRO A 99 5.13 56.82 3.91
CA PRO A 99 4.72 56.42 2.55
C PRO A 99 5.69 55.51 1.82
N GLY A 100 6.99 55.62 2.13
CA GLY A 100 8.04 54.78 1.58
C GLY A 100 7.82 53.27 1.74
N LEU A 101 7.02 52.82 2.72
CA LEU A 101 6.69 51.40 2.90
C LEU A 101 5.84 50.86 1.75
N PHE A 102 4.91 51.66 1.21
CA PHE A 102 4.03 51.26 0.12
C PHE A 102 4.59 51.62 -1.26
N LEU A 103 5.58 52.53 -1.34
CA LEU A 103 6.26 52.85 -2.60
C LEU A 103 7.08 51.67 -3.16
N LEU A 104 7.43 50.67 -2.32
CA LEU A 104 8.08 49.44 -2.78
C LEU A 104 7.16 48.56 -3.65
N GLU A 105 5.84 48.79 -3.60
CA GLU A 105 4.83 48.09 -4.40
C GLU A 105 4.51 48.82 -5.72
N ALA A 106 5.09 50.00 -5.95
CA ALA A 106 4.93 50.79 -7.16
C ALA A 106 5.92 50.36 -8.27
N PRO A 107 5.62 50.61 -9.55
CA PRO A 107 4.41 51.24 -10.07
C PRO A 107 3.27 50.24 -10.30
N LYS A 108 2.04 50.75 -10.24
CA LYS A 108 0.86 50.07 -10.79
C LYS A 108 1.01 49.89 -12.30
N ARG A 109 0.92 48.65 -12.79
CA ARG A 109 1.09 48.29 -14.21
C ARG A 109 0.27 47.08 -14.62
N THR A 110 -0.07 46.99 -15.90
CA THR A 110 -0.73 45.81 -16.47
C THR A 110 0.30 44.71 -16.75
N VAL A 111 -0.01 43.48 -16.32
CA VAL A 111 0.83 42.29 -16.52
C VAL A 111 0.01 41.19 -17.18
N GLU A 112 0.58 40.57 -18.22
CA GLU A 112 0.04 39.37 -18.87
C GLU A 112 0.66 38.12 -18.25
N LEU A 113 -0.18 37.18 -17.80
CA LEU A 113 0.27 35.87 -17.33
C LEU A 113 -0.36 34.75 -18.17
N LYS A 114 0.43 33.70 -18.41
CA LYS A 114 -0.09 32.42 -18.91
C LYS A 114 -0.91 31.73 -17.83
N ALA A 115 -1.78 30.80 -18.22
CA ALA A 115 -2.55 30.01 -17.27
C ALA A 115 -1.63 29.15 -16.38
N PHE A 116 -1.98 29.01 -15.11
CA PHE A 116 -1.22 28.22 -14.15
C PHE A 116 -2.12 27.66 -13.04
N TRP A 117 -1.57 26.74 -12.26
CA TRP A 117 -2.21 26.19 -11.06
C TRP A 117 -1.49 26.72 -9.82
N ILE A 118 -2.24 27.04 -8.78
CA ILE A 118 -1.70 27.43 -7.47
C ILE A 118 -2.44 26.71 -6.35
N ASP A 119 -1.74 26.35 -5.29
CA ASP A 119 -2.35 25.73 -4.12
C ASP A 119 -3.38 26.68 -3.49
N ARG A 120 -4.57 26.16 -3.16
CA ARG A 120 -5.60 26.92 -2.41
C ARG A 120 -5.13 27.28 -1.00
N PHE A 121 -4.32 26.42 -0.40
CA PHE A 121 -3.82 26.55 0.96
C PHE A 121 -2.29 26.45 0.99
N PRO A 122 -1.61 27.18 1.88
CA PRO A 122 -0.18 26.96 2.10
C PRO A 122 0.14 25.51 2.48
N VAL A 123 1.33 25.06 2.12
CA VAL A 123 1.83 23.74 2.50
C VAL A 123 1.82 23.59 4.03
N THR A 124 1.16 22.55 4.52
CA THR A 124 1.05 22.26 5.94
C THR A 124 2.29 21.56 6.49
N ASN A 125 2.52 21.67 7.80
CA ASN A 125 3.61 20.97 8.48
C ASN A 125 3.55 19.45 8.28
N ALA A 126 2.35 18.86 8.25
CA ALA A 126 2.17 17.43 8.02
C ALA A 126 2.58 17.02 6.59
N GLN A 127 2.22 17.83 5.58
CA GLN A 127 2.64 17.61 4.20
C GLN A 127 4.16 17.74 4.04
N TYR A 128 4.76 18.76 4.65
CA TYR A 128 6.21 18.94 4.63
C TYR A 128 6.95 17.79 5.34
N ALA A 129 6.47 17.34 6.50
CA ALA A 129 7.03 16.19 7.21
C ALA A 129 6.96 14.90 6.37
N ALA A 130 5.86 14.68 5.65
CA ALA A 130 5.72 13.56 4.72
C ALA A 130 6.73 13.64 3.57
N PHE A 131 6.94 14.83 3.00
CA PHE A 131 7.98 15.08 2.01
C PHE A 131 9.37 14.72 2.55
N CYS A 132 9.77 15.26 3.72
CA CYS A 132 11.07 14.97 4.32
C CYS A 132 11.27 13.47 4.59
N LYS A 133 10.24 12.75 5.04
CA LYS A 133 10.31 11.30 5.26
C LYS A 133 10.53 10.53 3.95
N ALA A 134 9.97 11.00 2.84
CA ALA A 134 10.05 10.35 1.55
C ALA A 134 11.36 10.65 0.80
N THR A 135 11.92 11.86 0.97
CA THR A 135 13.05 12.34 0.16
C THR A 135 14.35 12.55 0.94
N GLY A 136 14.36 12.30 2.26
CA GLY A 136 15.42 12.66 3.22
C GLY A 136 16.84 12.31 2.80
#